data_AF-A0A2T2PB73-F1
#
_entry.id   AF-A0A2T2PB73-F1
#
_cell.length_a   1.000
_cell.length_b   1.000
_cell.length_c   1.000
_cell.angle_alpha   90.00
_cell.angle_beta   90.00
_cell.angle_gamma   90.00
#
_symmetry.space_group_name_H-M   'P 1'
#
loop_
_entity.id
_entity.type
_entity.pdbx_description
1 polymer ?
#
loop_
_entity_poly.entity_id
_entity_poly.type
_entity_poly.pdbx_seq_one_letter_code
_entity_poly.pdbx_strand_id
1 'polypeptide(L)'
;MAHCGLSINLASVDTPNNISLFSCTSVRYLFNENTRLKERYVEFNVGILQHAAEDSVGNKHGKFISTKKLAEGDFNPVFVLKMQEGFELIAKTRYHITRPEYFATASEAATLTFLR
;
A
#
# COMPACT_ATOMS: atom_id res chain seq x y z
N MET A 1 12.76 25.56 11.43
CA MET A 1 12.16 24.38 12.09
C MET A 1 10.64 24.50 11.94
N ALA A 2 10.06 23.85 10.94
CA ALA A 2 8.61 23.81 10.77
C ALA A 2 8.14 22.40 11.10
N HIS A 3 7.48 22.25 12.25
CA HIS A 3 6.80 21.02 12.64
C HIS A 3 5.63 20.80 11.66
N CYS A 4 5.75 19.78 10.81
CA CYS A 4 4.64 19.27 10.01
C CYS A 4 3.77 18.41 10.94
N GLY A 5 2.71 19.02 11.50
CA GLY A 5 1.73 18.31 12.30
C GLY A 5 0.87 17.41 11.42
N LEU A 6 1.11 16.10 11.48
CA LEU A 6 0.26 15.10 10.84
C LEU A 6 -0.98 14.88 11.71
N SER A 7 -2.08 15.54 11.39
CA SER A 7 -3.37 15.27 12.03
C SER A 7 -3.96 13.99 11.42
N ILE A 8 -3.86 12.88 12.16
CA ILE A 8 -4.43 11.59 11.77
C ILE A 8 -5.93 11.59 12.05
N ASN A 9 -6.74 11.94 11.05
CA ASN A 9 -8.17 11.64 11.07
C ASN A 9 -8.36 10.12 10.96
N LEU A 10 -8.84 9.52 12.04
CA LEU A 10 -9.27 8.14 12.13
C LEU A 10 -10.70 8.05 11.56
N ALA A 11 -10.84 8.02 10.24
CA ALA A 11 -12.11 7.64 9.63
C ALA A 11 -12.20 6.11 9.58
N SER A 12 -13.23 5.60 10.26
CA SER A 12 -13.68 4.21 10.29
C SER A 12 -14.09 3.73 8.90
N VAL A 13 -14.04 2.41 8.73
CA VAL A 13 -14.48 1.64 7.57
C VAL A 13 -15.89 2.05 7.13
N ASP A 14 -15.98 2.61 5.94
CA ASP A 14 -17.17 2.64 5.10
C ASP A 14 -16.73 2.28 3.69
N THR A 15 -17.26 1.17 3.16
CA THR A 15 -17.05 0.79 1.75
C THR A 15 -18.12 1.50 0.93
N PRO A 16 -17.86 2.72 0.45
CA PRO A 16 -18.13 3.00 -0.95
C PRO A 16 -16.99 3.84 -1.57
N ASN A 17 -16.49 3.33 -2.69
CA ASN A 17 -15.45 3.90 -3.55
C ASN A 17 -13.98 3.50 -3.24
N ASN A 18 -13.67 2.23 -3.54
CA ASN A 18 -12.33 1.61 -3.55
C ASN A 18 -11.32 2.33 -4.48
N ILE A 19 -11.77 3.29 -5.29
CA ILE A 19 -10.93 4.09 -6.22
C ILE A 19 -9.75 4.75 -5.49
N SER A 20 -9.93 5.21 -4.25
CA SER A 20 -8.86 5.85 -3.48
C SER A 20 -7.74 4.87 -3.08
N LEU A 21 -8.02 3.58 -2.94
CA LEU A 21 -7.00 2.55 -2.69
C LEU A 21 -6.15 2.29 -3.92
N PHE A 22 -6.73 2.41 -5.12
CA PHE A 22 -6.07 2.11 -6.39
C PHE A 22 -5.39 3.31 -7.04
N SER A 23 -5.84 4.53 -6.74
CA SER A 23 -5.34 5.78 -7.35
C SER A 23 -4.24 6.44 -6.51
N CYS A 24 -3.29 7.12 -7.15
CA CYS A 24 -2.39 8.04 -6.44
C CYS A 24 -3.16 9.31 -6.05
N THR A 25 -3.21 9.63 -4.75
CA THR A 25 -3.91 10.81 -4.20
C THR A 25 -2.96 11.82 -3.55
N SER A 26 -1.71 11.43 -3.30
CA SER A 26 -0.73 12.27 -2.60
C SER A 26 0.08 13.21 -3.51
N VAL A 27 0.04 13.03 -4.85
CA VAL A 27 0.89 13.76 -5.79
C VAL A 27 0.07 14.53 -6.83
N ARG A 28 0.58 15.70 -7.21
CA ARG A 28 0.12 16.54 -8.33
C ARG A 28 1.22 16.62 -9.37
N TYR A 29 0.88 16.64 -10.65
CA TYR A 29 1.86 16.75 -11.73
C TYR A 29 1.71 18.07 -12.48
N LEU A 30 2.84 18.75 -12.73
CA LEU A 30 2.86 20.01 -13.49
C LEU A 30 2.41 19.84 -14.95
N PHE A 31 2.66 18.67 -15.55
CA PHE A 31 2.31 18.36 -16.92
C PHE A 31 1.71 16.96 -17.04
N ASN A 32 0.75 16.78 -17.96
CA ASN A 32 0.12 15.49 -18.26
C ASN A 32 -0.47 14.77 -17.03
N GLU A 33 -1.03 15.52 -16.08
CA GLU A 33 -1.47 15.00 -14.78
C GLU A 33 -2.37 13.78 -14.88
N ASN A 34 -3.43 13.85 -15.68
CA ASN A 34 -4.34 12.73 -15.86
C ASN A 34 -3.62 11.47 -16.37
N THR A 35 -2.65 11.62 -17.27
CA THR A 35 -1.84 10.49 -17.77
C THR A 35 -0.94 9.94 -16.67
N ARG A 36 -0.27 10.81 -15.90
CA ARG A 36 0.66 10.40 -14.82
C ARG A 36 -0.07 9.74 -13.64
N LEU A 37 -1.30 10.14 -13.36
CA LEU A 37 -2.18 9.50 -12.38
C LEU A 37 -2.67 8.14 -12.88
N LYS A 38 -3.08 8.03 -14.16
CA LYS A 38 -3.48 6.76 -14.78
C LYS A 38 -2.36 5.73 -14.81
N GLU A 39 -1.13 6.14 -15.11
CA GLU A 39 0.05 5.27 -15.06
C GLU A 39 0.32 4.69 -13.66
N ARG A 40 -0.16 5.37 -12.61
CA ARG A 40 -0.05 4.96 -11.21
C ARG A 40 -1.34 4.38 -10.64
N TYR A 41 -2.37 4.19 -11.47
CA TYR A 41 -3.57 3.47 -11.04
C TYR A 41 -3.27 1.97 -11.05
N VAL A 42 -3.46 1.31 -9.91
CA VAL A 42 -3.24 -0.12 -9.75
C VAL A 42 -4.43 -0.73 -9.03
N GLU A 43 -5.30 -1.37 -9.80
CA GLU A 43 -6.41 -2.15 -9.26
C GLU A 43 -5.93 -3.55 -8.90
N PHE A 44 -6.34 -4.01 -7.72
CA PHE A 44 -6.03 -5.35 -7.24
C PHE A 44 -7.24 -5.94 -6.51
N ASN A 45 -7.31 -7.27 -6.48
CA ASN A 45 -8.38 -7.96 -5.78
C ASN A 45 -8.13 -7.91 -4.26
N VAL A 46 -8.96 -7.16 -3.54
CA VAL A 46 -8.86 -7.01 -2.08
C VAL A 46 -9.09 -8.33 -1.34
N GLY A 47 -9.95 -9.21 -1.85
CA GLY A 47 -10.17 -10.54 -1.25
C GLY A 47 -8.93 -11.43 -1.36
N ILE A 48 -8.23 -11.42 -2.50
CA ILE A 48 -6.95 -12.14 -2.65
C ILE A 48 -5.89 -11.55 -1.72
N LEU A 49 -5.84 -10.21 -1.57
CA LEU A 49 -4.93 -9.56 -0.62
C LEU A 49 -5.21 -9.99 0.82
N GLN A 50 -6.48 -10.05 1.22
CA GLN A 50 -6.89 -10.54 2.53
C GLN A 50 -6.41 -11.97 2.78
N HIS A 51 -6.67 -12.90 1.85
CA HIS A 51 -6.23 -14.28 1.99
C HIS A 51 -4.70 -14.39 2.06
N ALA A 52 -3.99 -13.67 1.19
CA ALA A 52 -2.53 -13.65 1.21
C ALA A 52 -1.97 -13.09 2.53
N ALA A 53 -2.63 -12.08 3.12
CA ALA A 53 -2.24 -11.54 4.42
C ALA A 53 -2.37 -12.57 5.54
N GLU A 54 -3.53 -13.24 5.62
CA GLU A 54 -3.80 -14.32 6.59
C GLU A 54 -2.78 -15.47 6.45
N ASP A 55 -2.52 -15.91 5.21
CA ASP A 55 -1.59 -17.01 4.93
C ASP A 55 -0.13 -16.63 5.21
N SER A 56 0.27 -15.39 4.96
CA SER A 56 1.67 -14.92 5.15
C SER A 56 2.15 -15.02 6.60
N VAL A 57 1.22 -14.98 7.55
CA VAL A 57 1.48 -15.14 8.99
C VAL A 57 1.09 -16.52 9.52
N GLY A 58 0.83 -17.47 8.62
CA GLY A 58 0.42 -18.82 8.97
C GLY A 58 -0.90 -18.88 9.73
N ASN A 59 -1.82 -17.94 9.45
CA ASN A 59 -3.14 -17.84 10.10
C ASN A 59 -3.07 -17.67 11.65
N LYS A 60 -1.96 -17.16 12.18
CA LYS A 60 -1.72 -17.05 13.64
C LYS A 60 -2.29 -15.80 14.30
N HIS A 61 -2.73 -14.81 13.53
CA HIS A 61 -3.13 -13.49 14.05
C HIS A 61 -4.60 -13.15 13.80
N GLY A 62 -5.44 -14.19 13.72
CA GLY A 62 -6.85 -14.07 13.39
C GLY A 62 -7.12 -13.62 11.96
N LYS A 63 -8.33 -13.12 11.70
CA LYS A 63 -8.73 -12.67 10.37
C LYS A 63 -8.26 -11.26 10.05
N PHE A 64 -8.11 -10.98 8.76
CA PHE A 64 -7.93 -9.63 8.25
C PHE A 64 -9.12 -8.73 8.66
N ILE A 65 -8.82 -7.50 9.05
CA ILE A 65 -9.81 -6.51 9.51
C ILE A 65 -9.92 -5.33 8.56
N SER A 66 -8.79 -4.76 8.14
CA SER A 66 -8.81 -3.53 7.34
C SER A 66 -7.51 -3.31 6.59
N THR A 67 -7.60 -2.57 5.49
CA THR A 67 -6.46 -2.05 4.75
C THR A 67 -6.50 -0.53 4.79
N LYS A 68 -5.35 0.08 5.04
CA LYS A 68 -5.17 1.53 4.91
C LYS A 68 -3.93 1.80 4.08
N LYS A 69 -4.04 2.74 3.15
CA LYS A 69 -2.87 3.25 2.43
C LYS A 69 -2.01 4.10 3.37
N LEU A 70 -0.76 3.69 3.55
CA LEU A 70 0.22 4.33 4.42
C LEU A 70 1.02 5.40 3.68
N ALA A 71 1.48 5.09 2.47
CA ALA A 71 2.30 5.97 1.65
C ALA A 71 2.15 5.61 0.16
N GLU A 72 2.25 6.58 -0.74
CA GLU A 72 2.03 6.39 -2.19
C GLU A 72 2.59 7.53 -3.06
N GLY A 73 3.70 8.15 -2.61
CA GLY A 73 4.33 9.25 -3.33
C GLY A 73 5.02 8.80 -4.62
N ASP A 74 6.28 9.18 -4.79
CA ASP A 74 7.06 8.77 -5.98
C ASP A 74 7.40 7.26 -6.00
N PHE A 75 7.18 6.56 -4.89
CA PHE A 75 7.43 5.15 -4.74
C PHE A 75 6.14 4.32 -4.83
N ASN A 76 6.32 3.03 -5.10
CA ASN A 76 5.30 1.99 -5.01
C ASN A 76 4.45 2.13 -3.73
N PRO A 77 3.11 2.09 -3.82
CA PRO A 77 2.23 2.34 -2.70
C PRO A 77 2.34 1.25 -1.64
N VAL A 78 2.32 1.70 -0.40
CA VAL A 78 2.48 0.90 0.81
C VAL A 78 1.17 0.97 1.59
N PHE A 79 0.73 -0.17 2.07
CA PHE A 79 -0.49 -0.37 2.81
C PHE A 79 -0.17 -1.00 4.16
N VAL A 80 -0.89 -0.56 5.19
CA VAL A 80 -0.97 -1.25 6.48
C VAL A 80 -2.23 -2.11 6.44
N LEU A 81 -2.05 -3.40 6.69
CA LEU A 81 -3.15 -4.35 6.88
C LEU A 81 -3.25 -4.66 8.38
N LYS A 82 -4.45 -4.52 8.94
CA LYS A 82 -4.71 -4.85 10.35
C LYS A 82 -5.35 -6.22 10.46
N MET A 83 -4.89 -7.02 11.41
CA MET A 83 -5.46 -8.31 11.78
C MET A 83 -6.21 -8.21 13.11
N GLN A 84 -7.09 -9.18 13.40
CA GLN A 84 -7.95 -9.18 14.59
C GLN A 84 -7.21 -9.03 15.93
N GLU A 85 -6.03 -9.65 16.03
CA GLU A 85 -5.24 -9.66 17.28
C GLU A 85 -4.36 -8.41 17.46
N GLY A 86 -4.62 -7.35 16.70
CA GLY A 86 -3.82 -6.12 16.72
C GLY A 86 -2.50 -6.23 15.96
N PHE A 87 -2.23 -7.38 15.32
CA PHE A 87 -1.07 -7.56 14.46
C PHE A 87 -1.23 -6.74 13.17
N GLU A 88 -0.15 -6.07 12.76
CA GLU A 88 -0.12 -5.25 11.55
C GLU A 88 0.88 -5.80 10.53
N LEU A 89 0.46 -5.82 9.27
CA LEU A 89 1.27 -6.22 8.13
C LEU A 89 1.52 -5.02 7.22
N ILE A 90 2.70 -4.98 6.62
CA ILE A 90 3.00 -4.05 5.53
C ILE A 90 2.87 -4.80 4.21
N ALA A 91 1.94 -4.34 3.37
CA ALA A 91 1.81 -4.79 2.00
C ALA A 91 2.25 -3.68 1.04
N LYS A 92 2.96 -4.06 -0.02
CA LYS A 92 3.43 -3.12 -1.03
C LYS A 92 2.95 -3.59 -2.40
N THR A 93 2.29 -2.72 -3.14
CA THR A 93 1.93 -3.00 -4.54
C THR A 93 2.84 -2.18 -5.46
N ARG A 94 3.07 -2.67 -6.68
CA ARG A 94 3.94 -1.96 -7.63
C ARG A 94 3.09 -1.17 -8.61
N TYR A 95 3.55 0.04 -8.95
CA TYR A 95 3.06 0.70 -10.16
C TYR A 95 3.56 -0.05 -11.40
N HIS A 96 2.72 -0.15 -12.43
CA HIS A 96 3.08 -0.85 -13.68
C HIS A 96 4.29 -0.21 -14.39
N ILE A 97 4.56 1.07 -14.12
CA ILE A 97 5.71 1.81 -14.65
C ILE A 97 7.02 1.52 -13.90
N THR A 98 6.98 0.83 -12.76
CA THR A 98 8.18 0.57 -11.95
C THR A 98 9.06 -0.46 -12.64
N ARG A 99 10.31 -0.07 -12.94
CA ARG A 99 11.30 -0.90 -13.64
C ARG A 99 12.64 -0.87 -12.89
N PRO A 100 13.46 -1.94 -13.01
CA PRO A 100 13.14 -3.25 -13.58
C PRO A 100 12.18 -4.05 -12.68
N GLU A 101 11.23 -4.76 -13.29
CA GLU A 101 10.15 -5.42 -12.55
C GLU A 101 10.68 -6.43 -11.52
N TYR A 102 11.40 -7.46 -11.98
CA TYR A 102 11.90 -8.51 -11.09
C TYR A 102 12.89 -7.99 -10.04
N PHE A 103 13.92 -7.26 -10.48
CA PHE A 103 15.00 -6.85 -9.58
C PHE A 103 14.58 -5.77 -8.58
N ALA A 104 13.57 -4.92 -8.86
CA ALA A 104 13.11 -3.94 -7.88
C ALA A 104 12.60 -4.64 -6.60
N THR A 105 11.74 -5.65 -6.76
CA THR A 105 11.22 -6.42 -5.62
C THR A 105 12.29 -7.31 -5.00
N ALA A 106 13.07 -8.00 -5.81
CA ALA A 106 14.10 -8.91 -5.32
C ALA A 106 15.18 -8.18 -4.52
N SER A 107 15.68 -7.04 -5.02
CA SER A 107 16.70 -6.23 -4.32
C SER A 107 16.16 -5.60 -3.04
N GLU A 108 14.90 -5.15 -3.02
CA GLU A 108 14.25 -4.66 -1.80
C GLU A 108 14.14 -5.77 -0.75
N ALA A 109 13.63 -6.95 -1.13
CA ALA A 109 13.52 -8.09 -0.24
C ALA A 109 14.89 -8.57 0.27
N ALA A 110 15.90 -8.62 -0.61
CA ALA A 110 17.27 -8.97 -0.23
C ALA A 110 17.85 -7.98 0.77
N THR A 111 17.64 -6.67 0.56
CA THR A 111 18.11 -5.63 1.47
C THR A 111 17.40 -5.71 2.83
N LEU A 112 16.07 -5.89 2.85
CA LEU A 112 15.32 -6.06 4.09
C LEU A 112 15.76 -7.31 4.87
N THR A 113 16.05 -8.40 4.18
CA THR A 113 16.61 -9.60 4.82
C THR A 113 18.02 -9.37 5.35
N PHE A 114 18.86 -8.63 4.62
CA PHE A 114 20.22 -8.31 5.06
C PHE A 114 20.25 -7.39 6.30
N LEU A 115 19.28 -6.47 6.42
CA LEU A 115 19.20 -5.51 7.53
C LEU A 115 18.46 -6.03 8.77
N ARG A 116 17.83 -7.20 8.69
CA ARG A 116 17.10 -7.83 9.79
C ARG A 116 18.05 -8.53 10.75
#